data_AF-A0A1A0D7S0-F1
#
_entry.id   AF-A0A1A0D7S0-F1
#
_cell.length_a   1.000
_cell.length_b   1.000
_cell.length_c   1.000
_cell.angle_alpha   90.00
_cell.angle_beta   90.00
_cell.angle_gamma   90.00
#
_symmetry.space_group_name_H-M   'P 1'
#
loop_
_entity.id
_entity.type
_entity.pdbx_description
1 polymer ?
#
loop_
_entity_poly.entity_id
_entity_poly.type
_entity_poly.pdbx_seq_one_letter_code
_entity_poly.pdbx_strand_id
1 'polypeptide(L)'
;MSSTSDIPASGYNILNFAHITTSNNISTVSNIQNSVKVTFIDSTHFTIDGTEYTYDYTWGGKGSTQIILGDTTGGYFLLTDANVNISNYTYTNHSMNGNISNYWQVKEKGTHSHIKLDYQDRGFDPCFLAGTEISVNGATRKVEDLAVGDRIDVLVNGKTEQKTVTWVGKSTSVAAPFLPLDMAGYPVRIVKDALAEGVPFKDMLITPEHCLYLNGCFVPARMLVNGQSIFYDQSFTSYDYYHVETEDHAIITADGVLTESYLDTGNRRSFRQNGDVVAMPRTRNLTWDDAAAPLNVSRAFVEPLFQQFCARAQGMGLPLRTEAPVVTHESNLYLTAGNGRVIRPLRTEKNHTLFMIPAGIETVYIHSNTSRRNEAIGPFVDDRRTLGVLVGNASICHGNTTRTLTSYLHDEDLAGWNNVEFYPMRWTAGNACLPLGHREPGTVALLALQILEAGPYIVSNVEPEETALRA
;
A
#
# COMPACT_ATOMS: atom_id res chain seq x y z
N MET A 1 -33.38 -4.02 -5.75
CA MET A 1 -32.53 -3.38 -6.77
C MET A 1 -31.10 -3.61 -6.29
N SER A 2 -30.33 -4.41 -7.01
CA SER A 2 -28.94 -4.72 -6.68
C SER A 2 -28.06 -3.52 -7.03
N SER A 3 -27.22 -3.11 -6.10
CA SER A 3 -26.20 -2.09 -6.33
C SER A 3 -24.80 -2.68 -6.11
N THR A 4 -23.81 -2.17 -6.85
CA THR A 4 -22.38 -2.48 -6.71
C THR A 4 -21.86 -2.14 -5.32
N SER A 5 -22.61 -1.38 -4.54
CA SER A 5 -22.34 -1.13 -3.11
C SER A 5 -22.45 -2.39 -2.24
N ASP A 6 -23.07 -3.47 -2.71
CA ASP A 6 -23.39 -4.69 -1.96
C ASP A 6 -22.93 -5.97 -2.67
N ILE A 7 -21.82 -5.95 -3.41
CA ILE A 7 -21.31 -7.16 -4.08
C ILE A 7 -21.01 -8.26 -3.04
N PRO A 8 -21.75 -9.37 -3.06
CA PRO A 8 -21.55 -10.46 -2.11
C PRO A 8 -20.44 -11.39 -2.59
N ALA A 9 -19.80 -12.10 -1.66
CA ALA A 9 -18.80 -13.14 -1.97
C ALA A 9 -19.37 -14.34 -2.77
N SER A 10 -20.70 -14.44 -2.90
CA SER A 10 -21.40 -15.40 -3.77
C SER A 10 -22.85 -14.94 -4.03
N GLY A 11 -23.44 -15.35 -5.15
CA GLY A 11 -24.81 -15.01 -5.52
C GLY A 11 -24.91 -14.22 -6.82
N TYR A 12 -26.12 -13.82 -7.23
CA TYR A 12 -26.32 -13.12 -8.50
C TYR A 12 -26.86 -11.69 -8.30
N ASN A 13 -26.40 -10.78 -9.16
CA ASN A 13 -26.87 -9.40 -9.25
C ASN A 13 -27.18 -9.05 -10.70
N ILE A 14 -28.09 -8.08 -10.90
CA ILE A 14 -28.32 -7.48 -12.21
C ILE A 14 -27.50 -6.19 -12.28
N LEU A 15 -26.46 -6.19 -13.12
CA LEU A 15 -25.47 -5.12 -13.24
C LEU A 15 -25.23 -4.79 -14.72
N ASN A 16 -24.58 -3.67 -15.00
CA ASN A 16 -23.94 -3.48 -16.31
C ASN A 16 -22.52 -4.04 -16.25
N PHE A 17 -22.03 -4.57 -17.36
CA PHE A 17 -20.70 -5.15 -17.51
C PHE A 17 -19.98 -4.55 -18.72
N ALA A 18 -18.67 -4.33 -18.62
CA ALA A 18 -17.85 -3.95 -19.76
C ALA A 18 -16.40 -4.43 -19.58
N HIS A 19 -15.65 -4.48 -20.67
CA HIS A 19 -14.21 -4.69 -20.66
C HIS A 19 -13.50 -3.34 -20.68
N ILE A 20 -12.42 -3.22 -19.92
CA ILE A 20 -11.50 -2.10 -19.99
C ILE A 20 -10.14 -2.61 -20.45
N THR A 21 -9.59 -1.99 -21.50
CA THR A 21 -8.22 -2.22 -21.95
C THR A 21 -7.41 -0.95 -21.77
N THR A 22 -6.20 -1.05 -21.24
CA THR A 22 -5.34 0.11 -20.98
C THR A 22 -4.08 0.03 -21.84
N SER A 23 -3.79 1.10 -22.57
CA SER A 23 -2.55 1.26 -23.34
C SER A 23 -2.04 2.69 -23.19
N ASN A 24 -0.77 2.89 -22.82
CA ASN A 24 -0.16 4.22 -22.67
C ASN A 24 -0.96 5.19 -21.78
N ASN A 25 -1.46 4.71 -20.62
CA ASN A 25 -2.32 5.45 -19.69
C ASN A 25 -3.69 5.91 -20.26
N ILE A 26 -4.09 5.38 -21.41
CA ILE A 26 -5.41 5.59 -22.01
C ILE A 26 -6.18 4.29 -21.86
N SER A 27 -7.27 4.32 -21.09
CA SER A 27 -8.16 3.18 -20.94
C SER A 27 -9.36 3.31 -21.87
N THR A 28 -9.65 2.25 -22.64
CA THR A 28 -10.82 2.19 -23.51
C THR A 28 -11.80 1.16 -22.99
N VAL A 29 -13.07 1.55 -22.93
CA VAL A 29 -14.18 0.68 -22.53
C VAL A 29 -14.78 0.04 -23.77
N SER A 30 -14.98 -1.27 -23.74
CA SER A 30 -15.53 -2.07 -24.83
C SER A 30 -16.48 -3.13 -24.30
N ASN A 31 -17.22 -3.79 -25.20
CA ASN A 31 -18.14 -4.89 -24.86
C ASN A 31 -19.14 -4.53 -23.73
N ILE A 32 -19.76 -3.34 -23.82
CA ILE A 32 -20.73 -2.87 -22.83
C ILE A 32 -22.02 -3.69 -22.95
N GLN A 33 -22.41 -4.34 -21.86
CA GLN A 33 -23.64 -5.10 -21.72
C GLN A 33 -24.45 -4.50 -20.57
N ASN A 34 -25.71 -4.17 -20.80
CA ASN A 34 -26.55 -3.52 -19.80
C ASN A 34 -27.50 -4.52 -19.15
N SER A 35 -27.66 -4.42 -17.82
CA SER A 35 -28.60 -5.24 -17.03
C SER A 35 -28.42 -6.75 -17.23
N VAL A 36 -27.16 -7.21 -17.22
CA VAL A 36 -26.80 -8.63 -17.29
C VAL A 36 -26.79 -9.27 -15.91
N LYS A 37 -27.07 -10.58 -15.87
CA LYS A 37 -27.00 -11.38 -14.65
C LYS A 37 -25.55 -11.76 -14.39
N VAL A 38 -24.93 -11.12 -13.42
CA VAL A 38 -23.58 -11.42 -12.94
C VAL A 38 -23.69 -12.35 -11.75
N THR A 39 -23.15 -13.57 -11.86
CA THR A 39 -23.16 -14.56 -10.78
C THR A 39 -21.75 -14.74 -10.23
N PHE A 40 -21.50 -14.27 -9.01
CA PHE A 40 -20.24 -14.50 -8.31
C PHE A 40 -20.23 -15.94 -7.81
N ILE A 41 -19.26 -16.72 -8.29
CA ILE A 41 -19.06 -18.12 -7.90
C ILE A 41 -18.29 -18.15 -6.59
N ASP A 42 -17.23 -17.36 -6.50
CA ASP A 42 -16.40 -17.17 -5.32
C ASP A 42 -15.75 -15.78 -5.31
N SER A 43 -14.70 -15.59 -4.50
CA SER A 43 -13.99 -14.33 -4.32
C SER A 43 -13.13 -13.90 -5.51
N THR A 44 -12.87 -14.79 -6.47
CA THR A 44 -11.98 -14.57 -7.64
C THR A 44 -12.63 -14.94 -8.98
N HIS A 45 -13.83 -15.53 -8.97
CA HIS A 45 -14.54 -15.99 -10.16
C HIS A 45 -15.97 -15.46 -10.21
N PHE A 46 -16.38 -14.99 -11.39
CA PHE A 46 -17.77 -14.70 -11.68
C PHE A 46 -18.15 -15.17 -13.08
N THR A 47 -19.45 -15.34 -13.31
CA THR A 47 -20.00 -15.72 -14.61
C THR A 47 -21.03 -14.73 -15.11
N ILE A 48 -21.03 -14.54 -16.42
CA ILE A 48 -22.05 -13.83 -17.18
C ILE A 48 -22.45 -14.72 -18.35
N ASP A 49 -23.74 -15.08 -18.44
CA ASP A 49 -24.30 -15.93 -19.50
C ASP A 49 -23.52 -17.23 -19.75
N GLY A 50 -23.01 -17.84 -18.67
CA GLY A 50 -22.24 -19.09 -18.73
C GLY A 50 -20.76 -18.92 -19.13
N THR A 51 -20.32 -17.71 -19.44
CA THR A 51 -18.90 -17.37 -19.61
C THR A 51 -18.30 -17.04 -18.25
N GLU A 52 -17.21 -17.71 -17.90
CA GLU A 52 -16.49 -17.52 -16.65
C GLU A 52 -15.36 -16.50 -16.81
N TYR A 53 -15.20 -15.65 -15.81
CA TYR A 53 -14.19 -14.60 -15.72
C TYR A 53 -13.45 -14.72 -14.40
N THR A 54 -12.12 -14.64 -14.47
CA THR A 54 -11.21 -14.66 -13.33
C THR A 54 -10.72 -13.25 -13.03
N TYR A 55 -10.63 -12.89 -11.75
CA TYR A 55 -10.05 -11.62 -11.33
C TYR A 55 -9.32 -11.75 -9.99
N ASP A 56 -8.19 -11.06 -9.91
CA ASP A 56 -7.27 -11.07 -8.78
C ASP A 56 -7.41 -9.79 -7.95
N TYR A 57 -7.81 -8.69 -8.60
CA TYR A 57 -7.79 -7.34 -8.06
C TYR A 57 -9.16 -6.67 -8.15
N THR A 58 -9.44 -5.76 -7.21
CA THR A 58 -10.70 -4.99 -7.20
C THR A 58 -10.47 -3.53 -6.84
N TRP A 59 -11.19 -2.62 -7.49
CA TRP A 59 -11.18 -1.18 -7.22
C TRP A 59 -12.61 -0.66 -7.07
N GLY A 60 -12.83 0.20 -6.08
CA GLY A 60 -14.16 0.67 -5.69
C GLY A 60 -14.77 -0.16 -4.57
N GLY A 61 -15.31 0.50 -3.54
CA GLY A 61 -15.76 -0.10 -2.29
C GLY A 61 -17.24 0.18 -1.99
N LYS A 62 -17.63 0.02 -0.72
CA LYS A 62 -19.01 0.25 -0.28
C LYS A 62 -19.46 1.68 -0.60
N GLY A 63 -20.58 1.82 -1.28
CA GLY A 63 -21.15 3.11 -1.71
C GLY A 63 -20.73 3.55 -3.12
N SER A 64 -19.78 2.85 -3.75
CA SER A 64 -19.48 3.04 -5.17
C SER A 64 -20.59 2.43 -6.02
N THR A 65 -21.04 3.17 -7.04
CA THR A 65 -21.98 2.69 -8.08
C THR A 65 -21.27 2.02 -9.27
N GLN A 66 -19.94 1.92 -9.19
CA GLN A 66 -19.03 1.38 -10.19
C GLN A 66 -17.86 0.72 -9.47
N ILE A 67 -17.46 -0.46 -9.93
CA ILE A 67 -16.29 -1.19 -9.46
C ILE A 67 -15.52 -1.77 -10.64
N ILE A 68 -14.21 -1.85 -10.51
CA ILE A 68 -13.32 -2.44 -11.54
C ILE A 68 -12.69 -3.70 -10.95
N LEU A 69 -12.66 -4.76 -11.75
CA LEU A 69 -12.00 -6.02 -11.45
C LEU A 69 -10.81 -6.15 -12.41
N GLY A 70 -9.67 -6.68 -11.96
CA GLY A 70 -8.49 -6.88 -12.80
C GLY A 70 -7.95 -8.28 -12.69
N ASP A 71 -7.47 -8.83 -13.80
CA ASP A 71 -6.73 -10.09 -13.84
C ASP A 71 -5.21 -9.85 -13.93
N THR A 72 -4.44 -10.88 -13.57
CA THR A 72 -2.97 -10.90 -13.65
C THR A 72 -2.40 -10.82 -15.07
N THR A 73 -3.23 -10.88 -16.12
CA THR A 73 -2.82 -10.76 -17.52
C THR A 73 -3.01 -9.35 -18.09
N GLY A 74 -3.47 -8.40 -17.26
CA GLY A 74 -3.69 -7.00 -17.64
C GLY A 74 -5.07 -6.72 -18.23
N GLY A 75 -5.98 -7.70 -18.19
CA GLY A 75 -7.39 -7.52 -18.49
C GLY A 75 -8.13 -6.87 -17.32
N TYR A 76 -9.01 -5.91 -17.63
CA TYR A 76 -9.87 -5.28 -16.63
C TYR A 76 -11.34 -5.42 -17.02
N PHE A 77 -12.19 -5.60 -16.02
CA PHE A 77 -13.64 -5.71 -16.15
C PHE A 77 -14.30 -4.62 -15.32
N LEU A 78 -15.32 -3.98 -15.86
CA LEU A 78 -16.11 -2.95 -15.20
C LEU A 78 -17.48 -3.52 -14.85
N LEU A 79 -17.89 -3.35 -13.60
CA LEU A 79 -19.26 -3.62 -13.16
C LEU A 79 -19.88 -2.34 -12.60
N THR A 80 -21.10 -2.01 -13.02
CA THR A 80 -21.83 -0.84 -12.51
C THR A 80 -23.27 -1.16 -12.16
N ASP A 81 -23.87 -0.29 -11.34
CA ASP A 81 -25.33 -0.31 -11.14
C ASP A 81 -26.04 -0.19 -12.49
N ALA A 82 -27.21 -0.82 -12.59
CA ALA A 82 -28.00 -0.84 -13.83
C ALA A 82 -28.41 0.57 -14.31
N ASN A 83 -28.48 1.55 -13.41
CA ASN A 83 -28.82 2.95 -13.72
C ASN A 83 -27.62 3.79 -14.18
N VAL A 84 -26.39 3.28 -14.12
CA VAL A 84 -25.19 4.00 -14.55
C VAL A 84 -25.00 3.84 -16.06
N ASN A 85 -24.98 4.97 -16.78
CA ASN A 85 -24.60 4.97 -18.19
C ASN A 85 -23.08 5.06 -18.33
N ILE A 86 -22.44 3.90 -18.52
CA ILE A 86 -20.98 3.75 -18.65
C ILE A 86 -20.39 4.69 -19.73
N SER A 87 -21.13 4.97 -20.81
CA SER A 87 -20.64 5.80 -21.92
C SER A 87 -20.41 7.27 -21.53
N ASN A 88 -21.00 7.72 -20.42
CA ASN A 88 -20.83 9.08 -19.91
C ASN A 88 -19.51 9.26 -19.15
N TYR A 89 -18.77 8.19 -18.87
CA TYR A 89 -17.56 8.26 -18.07
C TYR A 89 -16.30 7.96 -18.89
N THR A 90 -15.18 8.48 -18.44
CA THR A 90 -13.83 8.08 -18.84
C THR A 90 -13.12 7.48 -17.64
N TYR A 91 -12.39 6.39 -17.87
CA TYR A 91 -11.67 5.66 -16.85
C TYR A 91 -10.18 5.86 -17.10
N THR A 92 -9.42 6.20 -16.07
CA THR A 92 -7.98 6.34 -16.14
C THR A 92 -7.36 5.46 -15.07
N ASN A 93 -6.50 4.55 -15.49
CA ASN A 93 -5.75 3.68 -14.58
C ASN A 93 -4.51 4.42 -14.06
N HIS A 94 -4.43 4.62 -12.75
CA HIS A 94 -3.25 5.19 -12.09
C HIS A 94 -2.41 4.13 -11.33
N SER A 95 -2.76 2.86 -11.49
CA SER A 95 -2.15 1.70 -10.81
C SER A 95 -0.84 1.21 -11.45
N MET A 96 -0.37 1.77 -12.56
CA MET A 96 0.75 1.20 -13.34
C MET A 96 2.16 1.73 -13.02
N ASN A 97 2.36 2.58 -12.02
CA ASN A 97 3.64 3.32 -11.87
C ASN A 97 4.34 3.19 -10.50
N GLY A 98 4.21 2.05 -9.80
CA GLY A 98 4.96 1.83 -8.54
C GLY A 98 4.71 2.89 -7.45
N ASN A 99 3.61 3.63 -7.57
CA ASN A 99 3.11 4.59 -6.58
C ASN A 99 2.13 3.88 -5.64
N ILE A 100 2.10 4.29 -4.38
CA ILE A 100 1.11 3.79 -3.39
C ILE A 100 -0.31 4.22 -3.75
N SER A 101 -0.48 5.14 -4.69
CA SER A 101 -1.77 5.54 -5.23
C SER A 101 -2.28 4.50 -6.24
N ASN A 102 -2.64 3.32 -5.76
CA ASN A 102 -3.28 2.29 -6.58
C ASN A 102 -4.79 2.61 -6.65
N TYR A 103 -5.24 3.25 -7.72
CA TYR A 103 -6.65 3.60 -7.89
C TYR A 103 -7.02 3.80 -9.36
N TRP A 104 -8.31 3.77 -9.64
CA TRP A 104 -8.88 4.21 -10.91
C TRP A 104 -9.57 5.56 -10.74
N GLN A 105 -9.36 6.45 -11.69
CA GLN A 105 -10.09 7.71 -11.76
C GLN A 105 -11.26 7.54 -12.74
N VAL A 106 -12.47 7.84 -12.29
CA VAL A 106 -13.68 7.83 -13.10
C VAL A 106 -14.16 9.25 -13.26
N LYS A 107 -14.01 9.82 -14.45
CA LYS A 107 -14.40 11.19 -14.75
C LYS A 107 -15.66 11.20 -15.60
N GLU A 108 -16.64 11.99 -15.21
CA GLU A 108 -17.83 12.21 -16.04
C GLU A 108 -17.49 13.17 -17.18
N LYS A 109 -17.90 12.82 -18.40
CA LYS A 109 -17.63 13.61 -19.60
C LYS A 109 -18.41 14.92 -19.52
N GLY A 110 -17.70 16.03 -19.73
CA GLY A 110 -18.31 17.37 -19.70
C GLY A 110 -18.39 18.01 -18.31
N THR A 111 -17.89 17.33 -17.26
CA THR A 111 -17.79 17.90 -15.91
C THR A 111 -16.33 17.95 -15.43
N HIS A 112 -16.09 18.69 -14.34
CA HIS A 112 -14.83 18.66 -13.61
C HIS A 112 -14.86 17.63 -12.46
N SER A 113 -15.99 16.94 -12.25
CA SER A 113 -16.13 15.92 -11.21
C SER A 113 -15.43 14.64 -11.63
N HIS A 114 -14.67 14.07 -10.71
CA HIS A 114 -14.13 12.73 -10.83
C HIS A 114 -14.37 11.97 -9.53
N ILE A 115 -14.49 10.66 -9.65
CA ILE A 115 -14.62 9.72 -8.55
C ILE A 115 -13.35 8.89 -8.53
N LYS A 116 -12.76 8.77 -7.34
CA LYS A 116 -11.64 7.89 -7.10
C LYS A 116 -12.18 6.51 -6.71
N LEU A 117 -11.83 5.48 -7.47
CA LEU A 117 -12.03 4.09 -7.11
C LEU A 117 -10.72 3.56 -6.56
N ASP A 118 -10.53 3.71 -5.25
CA ASP A 118 -9.35 3.18 -4.58
C ASP A 118 -9.25 1.67 -4.75
N TYR A 119 -8.02 1.19 -4.92
CA TYR A 119 -7.71 -0.22 -4.83
C TYR A 119 -8.26 -0.72 -3.51
N GLN A 120 -9.21 -1.64 -3.62
CA GLN A 120 -9.58 -2.45 -2.49
C GLN A 120 -8.44 -3.45 -2.39
N ASP A 121 -7.41 -3.05 -1.64
CA ASP A 121 -6.51 -4.03 -1.08
C ASP A 121 -7.41 -5.05 -0.40
N ARG A 122 -7.37 -6.30 -0.84
CA ARG A 122 -7.97 -7.40 -0.08
C ARG A 122 -7.08 -7.57 1.14
N GLY A 123 -7.16 -6.59 2.03
CA GLY A 123 -6.10 -6.07 2.89
C GLY A 123 -5.09 -7.12 3.28
N PHE A 124 -3.81 -6.74 3.27
CA PHE A 124 -2.85 -7.38 4.16
C PHE A 124 -3.28 -7.13 5.61
N ASP A 125 -4.36 -7.77 6.01
CA ASP A 125 -4.89 -7.71 7.35
C ASP A 125 -3.97 -8.56 8.24
N PRO A 126 -3.91 -8.28 9.55
CA PRO A 126 -3.10 -9.05 10.50
C PRO A 126 -3.51 -10.52 10.61
N CYS A 127 -2.77 -11.45 10.01
CA CYS A 127 -3.16 -12.87 9.97
C CYS A 127 -2.04 -13.83 10.39
N PHE A 128 -2.47 -14.97 10.91
CA PHE A 128 -1.64 -16.14 11.12
C PHE A 128 -1.70 -17.08 9.92
N LEU A 129 -0.59 -17.70 9.54
CA LEU A 129 -0.65 -18.78 8.55
C LEU A 129 -1.11 -20.09 9.18
N ALA A 130 -1.61 -21.00 8.35
CA ALA A 130 -1.96 -22.35 8.79
C ALA A 130 -0.81 -23.01 9.57
N GLY A 131 -1.13 -23.66 10.68
CA GLY A 131 -0.18 -24.33 11.56
C GLY A 131 0.40 -23.45 12.67
N THR A 132 0.08 -22.16 12.74
CA THR A 132 0.38 -21.33 13.92
C THR A 132 -0.34 -21.85 15.16
N GLU A 133 0.38 -21.95 16.27
CA GLU A 133 -0.13 -22.49 17.53
C GLU A 133 -0.51 -21.39 18.52
N ILE A 134 -1.81 -21.25 18.79
CA ILE A 134 -2.38 -20.30 19.75
C ILE A 134 -2.47 -20.92 21.14
N SER A 135 -2.10 -20.16 22.18
CA SER A 135 -2.19 -20.62 23.57
C SER A 135 -3.63 -20.77 24.05
N VAL A 136 -3.93 -21.94 24.60
CA VAL A 136 -5.25 -22.34 25.10
C VAL A 136 -5.10 -23.09 26.42
N ASN A 137 -5.46 -22.45 27.53
CA ASN A 137 -5.41 -23.01 28.89
C ASN A 137 -4.03 -23.62 29.23
N GLY A 138 -2.94 -22.97 28.82
CA GLY A 138 -1.57 -23.44 29.06
C GLY A 138 -1.10 -24.59 28.15
N ALA A 139 -1.91 -24.98 27.16
CA ALA A 139 -1.52 -25.81 26.03
C ALA A 139 -1.55 -24.97 24.73
N THR A 140 -1.35 -25.61 23.58
CA THR A 140 -1.49 -24.95 22.28
C THR A 140 -2.57 -25.62 21.42
N ARG A 141 -3.21 -24.84 20.56
CA ARG A 141 -4.10 -25.30 19.50
C ARG A 141 -3.73 -24.59 18.20
N LYS A 142 -3.76 -25.31 17.08
CA LYS A 142 -3.54 -24.68 15.78
C LYS A 142 -4.64 -23.68 15.45
N VAL A 143 -4.27 -22.60 14.77
CA VAL A 143 -5.19 -21.52 14.43
C VAL A 143 -6.34 -22.00 13.53
N GLU A 144 -6.08 -22.94 12.62
CA GLU A 144 -7.08 -23.53 11.74
C GLU A 144 -8.10 -24.44 12.46
N ASP A 145 -7.78 -24.87 13.69
CA ASP A 145 -8.63 -25.74 14.52
C ASP A 145 -9.42 -24.94 15.58
N LEU A 146 -9.26 -23.61 15.64
CA LEU A 146 -10.04 -22.75 16.52
C LEU A 146 -11.46 -22.54 15.97
N ALA A 147 -12.43 -22.50 16.87
CA ALA A 147 -13.82 -22.25 16.58
C ALA A 147 -14.39 -21.15 17.48
N VAL A 148 -15.46 -20.51 17.02
CA VAL A 148 -16.23 -19.56 17.84
C VAL A 148 -16.71 -20.24 19.12
N GLY A 149 -16.49 -19.59 20.25
CA GLY A 149 -16.78 -20.12 21.58
C GLY A 149 -15.59 -20.77 22.29
N ASP A 150 -14.49 -21.05 21.59
CA ASP A 150 -13.24 -21.45 22.25
C ASP A 150 -12.75 -20.34 23.18
N ARG A 151 -12.05 -20.73 24.24
CA ARG A 151 -11.39 -19.78 25.15
C ARG A 151 -9.88 -19.84 24.93
N ILE A 152 -9.27 -18.70 24.65
CA ILE A 152 -7.82 -18.58 24.40
C ILE A 152 -7.15 -17.76 25.50
N ASP A 153 -5.88 -18.07 25.77
CA ASP A 153 -5.07 -17.30 26.73
C ASP A 153 -4.78 -15.90 26.16
N VAL A 154 -5.11 -14.88 26.94
CA VAL A 154 -4.81 -13.48 26.65
C VAL A 154 -3.98 -12.86 27.76
N LEU A 155 -3.18 -11.85 27.43
CA LEU A 155 -2.47 -11.03 28.41
C LEU A 155 -3.27 -9.76 28.71
N VAL A 156 -3.69 -9.60 29.96
CA VAL A 156 -4.39 -8.40 30.46
C VAL A 156 -3.64 -7.89 31.68
N ASN A 157 -3.15 -6.65 31.63
CA ASN A 157 -2.40 -6.02 32.73
C ASN A 157 -1.27 -6.89 33.30
N GLY A 158 -0.56 -7.61 32.42
CA GLY A 158 0.55 -8.49 32.80
C GLY A 158 0.14 -9.86 33.39
N LYS A 159 -1.15 -10.20 33.38
CA LYS A 159 -1.67 -11.48 33.85
C LYS A 159 -2.31 -12.27 32.71
N THR A 160 -2.15 -13.58 32.75
CA THR A 160 -2.86 -14.47 31.83
C THR A 160 -4.32 -14.56 32.27
N GLU A 161 -5.21 -14.18 31.36
CA GLU A 161 -6.66 -14.35 31.46
C GLU A 161 -7.17 -15.14 30.25
N GLN A 162 -8.46 -15.43 30.22
CA GLN A 162 -9.09 -16.25 29.19
C GLN A 162 -10.23 -15.48 28.54
N LYS A 163 -10.14 -15.18 27.25
CA LYS A 163 -11.21 -14.54 26.46
C LYS A 163 -11.84 -15.52 25.48
N THR A 164 -13.12 -15.29 25.18
CA THR A 164 -13.86 -16.11 24.22
C THR A 164 -13.55 -15.65 22.79
N VAL A 165 -13.26 -16.59 21.91
CA VAL A 165 -13.17 -16.38 20.47
C VAL A 165 -14.57 -16.08 19.95
N THR A 166 -14.78 -14.89 19.43
CA THR A 166 -16.06 -14.44 18.86
C THR A 166 -16.10 -14.65 17.35
N TRP A 167 -14.94 -14.84 16.72
CA TRP A 167 -14.84 -15.02 15.28
C TRP A 167 -13.53 -15.69 14.88
N VAL A 168 -13.61 -16.51 13.84
CA VAL A 168 -12.45 -17.03 13.12
C VAL A 168 -12.68 -16.81 11.63
N GLY A 169 -11.79 -16.07 11.00
CA GLY A 169 -11.79 -15.81 9.57
C GLY A 169 -10.74 -16.64 8.85
N LYS A 170 -11.03 -17.09 7.63
CA LYS A 170 -10.07 -17.72 6.71
C LYS A 170 -10.08 -17.00 5.37
N SER A 171 -8.91 -16.79 4.81
CA SER A 171 -8.72 -16.41 3.40
C SER A 171 -7.42 -17.01 2.87
N THR A 172 -7.14 -16.77 1.59
CA THR A 172 -5.96 -17.26 0.88
C THR A 172 -5.25 -16.07 0.25
N SER A 173 -3.94 -15.99 0.44
CA SER A 173 -3.06 -14.99 -0.19
C SER A 173 -2.34 -15.64 -1.36
N VAL A 174 -2.10 -14.86 -2.42
CA VAL A 174 -1.28 -15.26 -3.56
C VAL A 174 -0.19 -14.22 -3.73
N ALA A 175 1.06 -14.67 -3.82
CA ALA A 175 2.19 -13.78 -3.92
C ALA A 175 2.31 -13.17 -5.32
N ALA A 176 2.64 -11.88 -5.39
CA ALA A 176 2.86 -11.11 -6.61
C ALA A 176 4.35 -10.72 -6.73
N PRO A 177 5.18 -11.57 -7.37
CA PRO A 177 6.65 -11.42 -7.35
C PRO A 177 7.19 -10.14 -8.03
N PHE A 178 6.35 -9.44 -8.79
CA PHE A 178 6.70 -8.20 -9.49
C PHE A 178 6.51 -6.94 -8.62
N LEU A 179 5.91 -7.08 -7.44
CA LEU A 179 5.75 -5.99 -6.48
C LEU A 179 6.94 -5.92 -5.52
N PRO A 180 7.16 -4.77 -4.85
CA PRO A 180 8.06 -4.71 -3.72
C PRO A 180 7.73 -5.76 -2.66
N LEU A 181 8.73 -6.29 -1.95
CA LEU A 181 8.54 -7.46 -1.06
C LEU A 181 7.47 -7.27 0.03
N ASP A 182 7.35 -6.06 0.56
CA ASP A 182 6.35 -5.69 1.57
C ASP A 182 4.94 -5.52 1.00
N MET A 183 4.78 -5.55 -0.32
CA MET A 183 3.51 -5.48 -1.06
C MET A 183 3.24 -6.74 -1.89
N ALA A 184 4.24 -7.60 -2.07
CA ALA A 184 4.17 -8.81 -2.88
C ALA A 184 3.37 -9.95 -2.23
N GLY A 185 2.86 -9.76 -1.01
CA GLY A 185 2.06 -10.75 -0.32
C GLY A 185 2.79 -12.02 0.08
N TYR A 186 4.11 -11.94 0.26
CA TYR A 186 4.87 -12.98 0.95
C TYR A 186 4.62 -12.94 2.46
N PRO A 187 4.56 -14.09 3.14
CA PRO A 187 4.48 -14.10 4.59
C PRO A 187 5.83 -13.69 5.18
N VAL A 188 5.81 -13.09 6.37
CA VAL A 188 7.01 -12.88 7.18
C VAL A 188 7.24 -14.15 8.01
N ARG A 189 8.41 -14.75 7.82
CA ARG A 189 8.91 -15.81 8.68
C ARG A 189 9.78 -15.22 9.78
N ILE A 190 9.46 -15.57 11.02
CA ILE A 190 10.29 -15.32 12.20
C ILE A 190 10.81 -16.69 12.63
N VAL A 191 12.11 -16.94 12.48
CA VAL A 191 12.68 -18.26 12.80
C VAL A 191 12.62 -18.54 14.29
N LYS A 192 12.64 -19.82 14.66
CA LYS A 192 12.78 -20.25 16.05
C LYS A 192 13.89 -19.46 16.77
N ASP A 193 13.63 -19.06 18.01
CA ASP A 193 14.55 -18.33 18.90
C ASP A 193 14.93 -16.91 18.42
N ALA A 194 14.28 -16.37 17.37
CA ALA A 194 14.67 -15.09 16.76
C ALA A 194 14.47 -13.85 17.65
N LEU A 195 13.45 -13.84 18.51
CA LEU A 195 13.09 -12.68 19.33
C LEU A 195 13.72 -12.77 20.73
N ALA A 196 13.68 -13.96 21.32
CA ALA A 196 14.34 -14.32 22.57
C ALA A 196 14.61 -15.83 22.60
N GLU A 197 15.29 -16.33 23.64
CA GLU A 197 15.45 -17.79 23.80
C GLU A 197 14.07 -18.44 23.99
N GLY A 198 13.76 -19.43 23.16
CA GLY A 198 12.45 -20.07 23.10
C GLY A 198 11.34 -19.24 22.45
N VAL A 199 11.65 -18.08 21.85
CA VAL A 199 10.64 -17.15 21.31
C VAL A 199 11.00 -16.69 19.88
N PRO A 200 10.24 -17.09 18.85
CA PRO A 200 9.21 -18.12 18.90
C PRO A 200 9.80 -19.51 19.20
N PHE A 201 9.01 -20.45 19.74
CA PHE A 201 9.50 -21.80 20.07
C PHE A 201 9.65 -22.71 18.85
N LYS A 202 9.13 -22.26 17.70
CA LYS A 202 9.22 -22.83 16.35
C LYS A 202 9.27 -21.69 15.34
N ASP A 203 9.52 -21.98 14.07
CA ASP A 203 9.34 -20.96 13.04
C ASP A 203 7.87 -20.49 13.01
N MET A 204 7.68 -19.18 13.15
CA MET A 204 6.39 -18.51 13.07
C MET A 204 6.22 -17.88 11.69
N LEU A 205 5.01 -18.00 11.13
CA LEU A 205 4.64 -17.44 9.84
C LEU A 205 3.40 -16.57 9.99
N ILE A 206 3.54 -15.29 9.65
CA ILE A 206 2.47 -14.29 9.76
C ILE A 206 2.47 -13.36 8.55
N THR A 207 1.37 -12.63 8.33
CA THR A 207 1.33 -11.59 7.31
C THR A 207 2.20 -10.38 7.71
N PRO A 208 2.67 -9.57 6.74
CA PRO A 208 3.59 -8.45 7.03
C PRO A 208 3.05 -7.38 7.98
N GLU A 209 1.74 -7.18 8.01
CA GLU A 209 1.07 -6.18 8.86
C GLU A 209 0.69 -6.72 10.24
N HIS A 210 0.84 -8.03 10.49
CA HIS A 210 0.49 -8.60 11.78
C HIS A 210 1.44 -8.09 12.89
N CYS A 211 0.86 -7.55 13.97
CA CYS A 211 1.65 -6.91 15.01
C CYS A 211 2.10 -7.88 16.09
N LEU A 212 3.38 -7.75 16.45
CA LEU A 212 3.96 -8.34 17.65
C LEU A 212 3.83 -7.35 18.81
N TYR A 213 3.53 -7.85 20.01
CA TYR A 213 3.51 -7.05 21.22
C TYR A 213 4.90 -7.00 21.84
N LEU A 214 5.59 -5.88 21.67
CA LEU A 214 6.97 -5.66 22.07
C LEU A 214 7.07 -4.40 22.93
N ASN A 215 7.67 -4.51 24.11
CA ASN A 215 7.90 -3.40 25.04
C ASN A 215 6.65 -2.52 25.29
N GLY A 216 5.49 -3.14 25.42
CA GLY A 216 4.23 -2.45 25.71
C GLY A 216 3.47 -1.91 24.49
N CYS A 217 3.99 -2.08 23.27
CA CYS A 217 3.37 -1.57 22.05
C CYS A 217 3.19 -2.68 21.02
N PHE A 218 2.25 -2.50 20.10
CA PHE A 218 2.13 -3.29 18.88
C PHE A 218 3.10 -2.76 17.83
N VAL A 219 3.84 -3.66 17.18
CA VAL A 219 4.80 -3.36 16.11
C VAL A 219 4.56 -4.32 14.93
N PRO A 220 4.29 -3.82 13.72
CA PRO A 220 4.09 -4.68 12.55
C PRO A 220 5.34 -5.49 12.19
N ALA A 221 5.14 -6.76 11.85
CA ALA A 221 6.24 -7.69 11.55
C ALA A 221 7.15 -7.22 10.40
N ARG A 222 6.61 -6.58 9.35
CA ARG A 222 7.40 -6.04 8.23
C ARG A 222 8.52 -5.11 8.67
N MET A 223 8.28 -4.36 9.77
CA MET A 223 9.22 -3.33 10.22
C MET A 223 10.43 -3.94 10.97
N LEU A 224 10.34 -5.23 11.28
CA LEU A 224 11.36 -6.00 11.99
C LEU A 224 12.15 -6.92 11.04
N VAL A 225 11.85 -6.92 9.73
CA VAL A 225 12.47 -7.79 8.73
C VAL A 225 13.97 -7.47 8.57
N ASN A 226 14.83 -8.25 9.20
CA ASN A 226 16.28 -8.07 9.17
C ASN A 226 17.00 -8.87 8.06
N GLY A 227 16.28 -9.64 7.26
CA GLY A 227 16.86 -10.45 6.18
C GLY A 227 17.70 -11.64 6.69
N GLN A 228 17.64 -11.96 7.98
CA GLN A 228 18.31 -13.09 8.60
C GLN A 228 17.31 -13.96 9.37
N SER A 229 17.01 -13.59 10.62
CA SER A 229 16.09 -14.30 11.50
C SER A 229 14.62 -13.92 11.26
N ILE A 230 14.38 -12.75 10.66
CA ILE A 230 13.04 -12.26 10.30
C ILE A 230 13.10 -11.83 8.83
N PHE A 231 12.34 -12.49 7.95
CA PHE A 231 12.41 -12.25 6.51
C PHE A 231 11.11 -12.61 5.78
N TYR A 232 10.91 -12.00 4.61
CA TYR A 232 9.85 -12.41 3.69
C TYR A 232 10.17 -13.77 3.08
N ASP A 233 9.30 -14.75 3.29
CA ASP A 233 9.52 -16.10 2.78
C ASP A 233 8.99 -16.23 1.35
N GLN A 234 9.89 -15.96 0.39
CA GLN A 234 9.60 -16.02 -1.04
C GLN A 234 9.37 -17.45 -1.58
N SER A 235 9.54 -18.49 -0.75
CA SER A 235 9.20 -19.86 -1.16
C SER A 235 7.69 -20.09 -1.27
N PHE A 236 6.87 -19.21 -0.70
CA PHE A 236 5.42 -19.25 -0.81
C PHE A 236 4.93 -18.52 -2.06
N THR A 237 4.24 -19.24 -2.93
CA THR A 237 3.49 -18.64 -4.05
C THR A 237 2.02 -18.38 -3.67
N SER A 238 1.50 -19.10 -2.69
CA SER A 238 0.17 -18.92 -2.10
C SER A 238 0.12 -19.56 -0.71
N TYR A 239 -0.73 -19.04 0.17
CA TYR A 239 -0.96 -19.63 1.50
C TYR A 239 -2.34 -19.32 2.06
N ASP A 240 -2.86 -20.24 2.86
CA ASP A 240 -4.03 -20.00 3.69
C ASP A 240 -3.64 -19.26 4.96
N TYR A 241 -4.49 -18.32 5.35
CA TYR A 241 -4.28 -17.52 6.55
C TYR A 241 -5.59 -17.30 7.32
N TYR A 242 -5.43 -17.06 8.61
CA TYR A 242 -6.49 -17.08 9.60
C TYR A 242 -6.45 -15.85 10.48
N HIS A 243 -7.64 -15.39 10.86
CA HIS A 243 -7.87 -14.37 11.86
C HIS A 243 -8.58 -14.96 13.07
N VAL A 244 -8.24 -14.46 14.26
CA VAL A 244 -8.92 -14.82 15.51
C VAL A 244 -9.33 -13.53 16.21
N GLU A 245 -10.63 -13.30 16.35
CA GLU A 245 -11.19 -12.18 17.09
C GLU A 245 -11.69 -12.67 18.45
N THR A 246 -11.48 -11.87 19.48
CA THR A 246 -12.03 -12.09 20.82
C THR A 246 -13.12 -11.07 21.16
N GLU A 247 -13.71 -11.15 22.35
CA GLU A 247 -14.76 -10.24 22.82
C GLU A 247 -14.37 -8.76 22.72
N ASP A 248 -13.11 -8.44 23.03
CA ASP A 248 -12.45 -7.18 22.69
C ASP A 248 -11.07 -7.51 22.12
N HIS A 249 -10.43 -6.53 21.47
CA HIS A 249 -9.04 -6.64 21.05
C HIS A 249 -8.16 -7.06 22.23
N ALA A 250 -7.26 -8.00 21.99
CA ALA A 250 -6.47 -8.65 23.04
C ALA A 250 -5.04 -8.90 22.58
N ILE A 251 -4.15 -9.02 23.57
CA ILE A 251 -2.81 -9.55 23.36
C ILE A 251 -2.90 -11.07 23.56
N ILE A 252 -2.62 -11.85 22.52
CA ILE A 252 -2.66 -13.32 22.54
C ILE A 252 -1.25 -13.89 22.40
N THR A 253 -1.09 -15.18 22.71
CA THR A 253 0.20 -15.88 22.50
C THR A 253 0.09 -16.82 21.31
N ALA A 254 0.95 -16.63 20.31
CA ALA A 254 1.02 -17.42 19.08
C ALA A 254 2.46 -17.88 18.83
N ASP A 255 2.69 -19.19 18.69
CA ASP A 255 4.02 -19.81 18.57
C ASP A 255 5.02 -19.36 19.67
N GLY A 256 4.50 -18.98 20.84
CA GLY A 256 5.26 -18.46 21.99
C GLY A 256 5.50 -16.94 21.99
N VAL A 257 5.02 -16.24 20.96
CA VAL A 257 5.16 -14.79 20.79
C VAL A 257 3.88 -14.08 21.20
N LEU A 258 4.01 -12.99 21.96
CA LEU A 258 2.88 -12.10 22.24
C LEU A 258 2.55 -11.30 20.98
N THR A 259 1.30 -11.37 20.54
CA THR A 259 0.79 -10.80 19.29
C THR A 259 -0.59 -10.20 19.50
N GLU A 260 -1.09 -9.49 18.49
CA GLU A 260 -2.47 -9.01 18.50
C GLU A 260 -3.49 -10.09 18.12
N SER A 261 -4.68 -10.03 18.70
CA SER A 261 -5.88 -10.64 18.10
C SER A 261 -6.35 -9.80 16.90
N TYR A 262 -7.31 -10.26 16.11
CA TYR A 262 -7.90 -9.43 15.07
C TYR A 262 -8.61 -8.19 15.66
N LEU A 263 -8.24 -7.00 15.18
CA LEU A 263 -8.94 -5.74 15.44
C LEU A 263 -9.92 -5.49 14.28
N ASP A 264 -11.23 -5.51 14.56
CA ASP A 264 -12.26 -5.28 13.52
C ASP A 264 -12.36 -3.80 13.14
N THR A 265 -11.40 -3.33 12.34
CA THR A 265 -11.36 -2.00 11.72
C THR A 265 -12.32 -1.87 10.52
N GLY A 266 -13.13 -2.91 10.24
CA GLY A 266 -14.12 -2.92 9.15
C GLY A 266 -13.80 -3.88 8.00
N ASN A 267 -12.66 -4.57 8.02
CA ASN A 267 -12.21 -5.45 6.94
C ASN A 267 -12.78 -6.87 7.00
N ARG A 268 -13.59 -7.20 8.02
CA ARG A 268 -14.13 -8.56 8.30
C ARG A 268 -14.85 -9.24 7.12
N ARG A 269 -15.28 -8.46 6.12
CA ARG A 269 -16.02 -8.92 4.94
C ARG A 269 -15.14 -9.58 3.86
N SER A 270 -13.82 -9.44 3.92
CA SER A 270 -12.89 -10.12 3.01
C SER A 270 -12.62 -11.59 3.37
N PHE A 271 -13.22 -12.10 4.47
CA PHE A 271 -12.92 -13.42 5.04
C PHE A 271 -14.12 -14.39 5.05
N ARG A 272 -13.83 -15.69 4.88
CA ARG A 272 -14.82 -16.78 5.06
C ARG A 272 -14.81 -17.28 6.50
N GLN A 273 -15.97 -17.69 7.03
CA GLN A 273 -16.11 -18.32 8.35
C GLN A 273 -16.59 -19.77 8.17
N ASN A 274 -16.04 -20.72 8.93
CA ASN A 274 -16.56 -22.10 9.00
C ASN A 274 -17.58 -22.23 10.15
N GLY A 275 -18.82 -22.65 9.87
CA GLY A 275 -19.83 -23.00 10.86
C GLY A 275 -21.29 -22.87 10.37
N ASP A 276 -22.20 -23.72 10.89
CA ASP A 276 -23.63 -23.82 10.51
C ASP A 276 -24.51 -22.64 10.97
N VAL A 277 -23.94 -21.65 11.66
CA VAL A 277 -24.67 -20.48 12.17
C VAL A 277 -24.14 -19.22 11.50
N VAL A 278 -24.94 -18.65 10.60
CA VAL A 278 -24.77 -17.27 10.11
C VAL A 278 -25.12 -16.33 11.27
N ALA A 279 -24.21 -16.18 12.22
CA ALA A 279 -24.25 -15.02 13.10
C ALA A 279 -23.92 -13.81 12.23
N MET A 280 -24.76 -12.78 12.25
CA MET A 280 -24.44 -11.46 11.73
C MET A 280 -23.91 -10.58 12.87
N PRO A 281 -22.67 -10.74 13.36
CA PRO A 281 -22.09 -9.79 14.30
C PRO A 281 -21.89 -8.47 13.55
N ARG A 282 -22.26 -7.37 14.20
CA ARG A 282 -22.08 -6.01 13.67
C ARG A 282 -20.59 -5.76 13.48
N THR A 283 -20.15 -5.41 12.28
CA THR A 283 -18.81 -4.82 12.04
C THR A 283 -18.61 -3.66 13.01
N ARG A 284 -17.53 -3.69 13.80
CA ARG A 284 -17.34 -2.73 14.91
C ARG A 284 -16.64 -1.44 14.48
N ASN A 285 -16.02 -1.38 13.29
CA ASN A 285 -15.30 -0.20 12.77
C ASN A 285 -14.40 0.45 13.85
N LEU A 286 -13.62 -0.37 14.54
CA LEU A 286 -12.76 0.05 15.65
C LEU A 286 -11.55 0.86 15.14
N THR A 287 -10.98 1.69 16.00
CA THR A 287 -9.67 2.33 15.75
C THR A 287 -8.61 1.75 16.68
N TRP A 288 -7.34 2.13 16.48
CA TRP A 288 -6.26 1.77 17.42
C TRP A 288 -6.48 2.32 18.85
N ASP A 289 -7.40 3.26 19.04
CA ASP A 289 -7.79 3.71 20.38
C ASP A 289 -8.55 2.63 21.17
N ASP A 290 -9.15 1.67 20.46
CA ASP A 290 -9.85 0.51 21.04
C ASP A 290 -8.93 -0.72 21.20
N ALA A 291 -7.65 -0.60 20.84
CA ALA A 291 -6.70 -1.71 20.88
C ALA A 291 -6.21 -2.00 22.31
N ALA A 292 -5.91 -3.28 22.59
CA ALA A 292 -5.32 -3.71 23.86
C ALA A 292 -3.97 -3.04 24.23
N ALA A 293 -3.28 -2.46 23.24
CA ALA A 293 -2.04 -1.72 23.39
C ALA A 293 -1.90 -0.70 22.23
N PRO A 294 -1.12 0.37 22.41
CA PRO A 294 -0.90 1.33 21.33
C PRO A 294 -0.04 0.73 20.22
N LEU A 295 -0.38 1.05 18.96
CA LEU A 295 0.51 0.85 17.82
C LEU A 295 1.66 1.85 17.88
N ASN A 296 2.90 1.39 17.71
CA ASN A 296 4.06 2.27 17.63
C ASN A 296 4.96 1.92 16.44
N VAL A 297 4.81 2.70 15.38
CA VAL A 297 5.59 2.62 14.13
C VAL A 297 6.67 3.69 14.05
N SER A 298 6.95 4.40 15.15
CA SER A 298 7.96 5.45 15.14
C SER A 298 9.36 4.85 15.02
N ARG A 299 10.21 5.43 14.16
CA ARG A 299 11.60 4.99 14.00
C ARG A 299 12.35 4.92 15.34
N ALA A 300 12.16 5.91 16.20
CA ALA A 300 12.80 5.98 17.52
C ALA A 300 12.47 4.78 18.42
N PHE A 301 11.32 4.13 18.21
CA PHE A 301 10.90 2.94 18.94
C PHE A 301 11.29 1.64 18.24
N VAL A 302 11.10 1.57 16.91
CA VAL A 302 11.25 0.32 16.15
C VAL A 302 12.71 0.03 15.76
N GLU A 303 13.51 1.05 15.46
CA GLU A 303 14.92 0.87 15.07
C GLU A 303 15.76 0.19 16.16
N PRO A 304 15.65 0.52 17.47
CA PRO A 304 16.33 -0.22 18.53
C PRO A 304 15.92 -1.71 18.61
N LEU A 305 14.63 -2.02 18.43
CA LEU A 305 14.14 -3.41 18.39
C LEU A 305 14.73 -4.17 17.21
N PHE A 306 14.72 -3.55 16.03
CA PHE A 306 15.33 -4.10 14.82
C PHE A 306 16.82 -4.38 15.02
N GLN A 307 17.58 -3.44 15.58
CA GLN A 307 19.02 -3.61 15.86
C GLN A 307 19.28 -4.74 16.86
N GLN A 308 18.44 -4.87 17.90
CA GLN A 308 18.50 -5.96 18.86
C GLN A 308 18.32 -7.32 18.18
N PHE A 309 17.32 -7.47 17.30
CA PHE A 309 17.08 -8.72 16.57
C PHE A 309 18.18 -9.01 15.53
N CYS A 310 18.77 -8.00 14.90
CA CYS A 310 19.94 -8.17 14.05
C CYS A 310 21.14 -8.72 14.83
N ALA A 311 21.47 -8.10 15.97
CA ALA A 311 22.58 -8.54 16.82
C ALA A 311 22.37 -9.98 17.33
N ARG A 312 21.13 -10.33 17.67
CA ARG A 312 20.77 -11.69 18.05
C ARG A 312 20.94 -12.69 16.90
N ALA A 313 20.45 -12.36 15.70
CA ALA A 313 20.59 -13.22 14.51
C ALA A 313 22.06 -13.48 14.18
N GLN A 314 22.91 -12.46 14.31
CA GLN A 314 24.36 -12.58 14.18
C GLN A 314 24.96 -13.51 15.25
N GLY A 315 24.56 -13.36 16.51
CA GLY A 315 24.98 -14.24 17.61
C GLY A 315 24.56 -15.70 17.42
N MET A 316 23.46 -15.96 16.70
CA MET A 316 23.00 -17.29 16.31
C MET A 316 23.72 -17.86 15.06
N GLY A 317 24.53 -17.07 14.37
CA GLY A 317 25.22 -17.48 13.15
C GLY A 317 24.28 -17.70 11.95
N LEU A 318 23.14 -17.01 11.91
CA LEU A 318 22.17 -17.14 10.82
C LEU A 318 22.66 -16.42 9.55
N PRO A 319 22.52 -17.02 8.36
CA PRO A 319 22.97 -16.40 7.11
C PRO A 319 22.10 -15.19 6.73
N LEU A 320 22.73 -14.18 6.12
CA LEU A 320 22.01 -13.13 5.39
C LEU A 320 21.34 -13.73 4.15
N ARG A 321 20.04 -13.47 3.99
CA ARG A 321 19.23 -13.87 2.83
C ARG A 321 19.12 -12.76 1.79
N THR A 322 19.25 -11.51 2.23
CA THR A 322 19.15 -10.32 1.39
C THR A 322 20.28 -9.37 1.76
N GLU A 323 21.00 -8.87 0.76
CA GLU A 323 22.02 -7.84 0.97
C GLU A 323 21.39 -6.47 1.17
N ALA A 324 22.04 -5.60 1.94
CA ALA A 324 21.60 -4.22 2.09
C ALA A 324 21.76 -3.47 0.75
N PRO A 325 20.77 -2.65 0.35
CA PRO A 325 20.88 -1.90 -0.89
C PRO A 325 22.03 -0.89 -0.82
N VAL A 326 22.70 -0.68 -1.95
CA VAL A 326 23.64 0.44 -2.10
C VAL A 326 22.83 1.73 -2.24
N VAL A 327 23.15 2.73 -1.43
CA VAL A 327 22.42 4.00 -1.42
C VAL A 327 23.30 5.20 -1.76
N THR A 328 22.68 6.23 -2.33
CA THR A 328 23.28 7.55 -2.62
C THR A 328 22.47 8.66 -1.97
N HIS A 329 23.13 9.76 -1.62
CA HIS A 329 22.47 10.99 -1.16
C HIS A 329 22.32 12.02 -2.28
N GLU A 330 22.82 11.73 -3.48
CA GLU A 330 22.65 12.60 -4.64
C GLU A 330 21.21 12.51 -5.15
N SER A 331 20.51 13.64 -5.17
CA SER A 331 19.14 13.73 -5.68
C SER A 331 19.06 13.71 -7.20
N ASN A 332 20.17 13.95 -7.90
CA ASN A 332 20.19 14.16 -9.35
C ASN A 332 19.11 15.17 -9.79
N LEU A 333 18.92 16.27 -9.04
CA LEU A 333 17.86 17.23 -9.29
C LEU A 333 18.07 18.01 -10.61
N TYR A 334 17.08 17.97 -11.49
CA TYR A 334 17.01 18.83 -12.69
C TYR A 334 15.56 19.13 -13.06
N LEU A 335 15.34 20.04 -14.01
CA LEU A 335 14.01 20.29 -14.56
C LEU A 335 13.93 19.88 -16.03
N THR A 336 12.73 19.56 -16.48
CA THR A 336 12.40 19.54 -17.92
C THR A 336 11.30 20.54 -18.20
N ALA A 337 11.40 21.26 -19.31
CA ALA A 337 10.31 22.09 -19.80
C ALA A 337 9.20 21.23 -20.44
N GLY A 338 7.99 21.77 -20.61
CA GLY A 338 6.88 21.06 -21.28
C GLY A 338 7.17 20.54 -22.70
N ASN A 339 8.24 21.03 -23.34
CA ASN A 339 8.73 20.54 -24.63
C ASN A 339 9.86 19.49 -24.53
N GLY A 340 10.14 18.96 -23.34
CA GLY A 340 11.17 17.94 -23.08
C GLY A 340 12.59 18.48 -22.90
N ARG A 341 12.83 19.79 -23.06
CA ARG A 341 14.18 20.36 -22.89
C ARG A 341 14.64 20.30 -21.43
N VAL A 342 15.81 19.70 -21.19
CA VAL A 342 16.46 19.64 -19.88
C VAL A 342 17.00 21.02 -19.47
N ILE A 343 16.73 21.41 -18.22
CA ILE A 343 17.23 22.62 -17.56
C ILE A 343 18.00 22.17 -16.31
N ARG A 344 19.32 22.40 -16.33
CA ARG A 344 20.21 22.05 -15.22
C ARG A 344 20.21 23.17 -14.16
N PRO A 345 20.47 22.83 -12.88
CA PRO A 345 20.61 23.84 -11.83
C PRO A 345 21.74 24.81 -12.17
N LEU A 346 21.47 26.11 -12.05
CA LEU A 346 22.46 27.18 -12.22
C LEU A 346 23.36 27.28 -10.99
N ARG A 347 22.76 27.16 -9.80
CA ARG A 347 23.44 27.21 -8.51
C ARG A 347 22.58 26.50 -7.47
N THR A 348 23.24 25.79 -6.56
CA THR A 348 22.63 25.25 -5.34
C THR A 348 23.35 25.85 -4.15
N GLU A 349 22.62 26.47 -3.24
CA GLU A 349 23.19 27.04 -2.01
C GLU A 349 22.29 26.71 -0.81
N LYS A 350 22.87 26.06 0.20
CA LYS A 350 22.14 25.48 1.34
C LYS A 350 21.02 24.56 0.87
N ASN A 351 19.78 25.03 0.95
CA ASN A 351 18.58 24.31 0.54
C ASN A 351 17.86 24.98 -0.65
N HIS A 352 18.43 25.98 -1.31
CA HIS A 352 17.82 26.61 -2.47
C HIS A 352 18.55 26.23 -3.75
N THR A 353 17.80 25.72 -4.72
CA THR A 353 18.30 25.42 -6.06
C THR A 353 17.70 26.40 -7.04
N LEU A 354 18.57 27.08 -7.80
CA LEU A 354 18.20 28.10 -8.78
C LEU A 354 18.24 27.53 -10.19
N PHE A 355 17.23 27.81 -10.99
CA PHE A 355 17.12 27.42 -12.38
C PHE A 355 16.82 28.63 -13.26
N MET A 356 17.49 28.71 -14.40
CA MET A 356 17.18 29.71 -15.42
C MET A 356 16.14 29.14 -16.38
N ILE A 357 14.92 29.69 -16.36
CA ILE A 357 13.82 29.23 -17.18
C ILE A 357 13.73 30.08 -18.47
N PRO A 358 13.87 29.47 -19.66
CA PRO A 358 13.74 30.18 -20.92
C PRO A 358 12.37 30.85 -21.10
N ALA A 359 12.31 31.80 -22.02
CA ALA A 359 11.05 32.43 -22.41
C ALA A 359 10.06 31.41 -23.00
N GLY A 360 8.76 31.63 -22.77
CA GLY A 360 7.68 30.80 -23.32
C GLY A 360 7.46 29.46 -22.61
N ILE A 361 8.15 29.19 -21.49
CA ILE A 361 7.92 27.98 -20.69
C ILE A 361 6.98 28.29 -19.53
N GLU A 362 5.76 27.79 -19.59
CA GLU A 362 4.72 27.98 -18.56
C GLU A 362 4.65 26.83 -17.54
N THR A 363 5.23 25.68 -17.88
CA THR A 363 5.25 24.49 -17.02
C THR A 363 6.64 23.85 -17.08
N VAL A 364 7.13 23.45 -15.92
CA VAL A 364 8.33 22.63 -15.77
C VAL A 364 8.01 21.39 -14.97
N TYR A 365 8.81 20.34 -15.13
CA TYR A 365 8.73 19.13 -14.34
C TYR A 365 10.00 19.00 -13.51
N ILE A 366 9.85 18.73 -12.22
CA ILE A 366 10.93 18.53 -11.26
C ILE A 366 11.31 17.06 -11.28
N HIS A 367 12.54 16.79 -11.73
CA HIS A 367 13.10 15.45 -11.82
C HIS A 367 14.10 15.22 -10.69
N SER A 368 14.01 14.07 -10.03
CA SER A 368 14.99 13.61 -9.05
C SER A 368 15.04 12.08 -9.01
N ASN A 369 16.10 11.53 -8.43
CA ASN A 369 16.08 10.15 -7.95
C ASN A 369 14.89 9.96 -7.01
N THR A 370 14.39 8.74 -6.93
CA THR A 370 13.32 8.34 -6.02
C THR A 370 13.64 7.04 -5.35
N SER A 371 13.15 6.87 -4.13
CA SER A 371 13.20 5.60 -3.42
C SER A 371 12.14 5.56 -2.35
N ARG A 372 11.83 4.35 -1.89
CA ARG A 372 10.99 4.14 -0.71
C ARG A 372 11.86 4.18 0.53
N ARG A 373 11.47 4.96 1.55
CA ARG A 373 12.32 5.16 2.73
C ARG A 373 12.52 3.89 3.54
N ASN A 374 11.49 3.05 3.60
CA ASN A 374 11.56 1.73 4.23
C ASN A 374 12.59 0.79 3.57
N GLU A 375 12.96 1.04 2.31
CA GLU A 375 13.99 0.27 1.60
C GLU A 375 15.36 0.97 1.67
N ALA A 376 15.40 2.30 1.48
CA ALA A 376 16.67 3.05 1.44
C ALA A 376 17.28 3.35 2.82
N ILE A 377 16.47 3.48 3.87
CA ILE A 377 16.93 3.70 5.25
C ILE A 377 16.88 2.38 6.02
N GLY A 378 15.79 1.66 5.89
CA GLY A 378 15.57 0.37 6.53
C GLY A 378 14.10 0.14 6.90
N PRO A 379 13.72 -1.13 7.14
CA PRO A 379 12.32 -1.54 7.28
C PRO A 379 11.63 -0.95 8.52
N PHE A 380 12.41 -0.52 9.51
CA PHE A 380 11.95 0.18 10.71
C PHE A 380 11.43 1.61 10.44
N VAL A 381 11.38 2.05 9.17
CA VAL A 381 10.72 3.28 8.73
C VAL A 381 9.39 2.92 8.06
N ASP A 382 8.28 3.44 8.55
CA ASP A 382 6.94 3.12 8.03
C ASP A 382 6.54 3.91 6.77
N ASP A 383 7.34 4.90 6.39
CA ASP A 383 7.07 5.65 5.16
C ASP A 383 7.43 4.81 3.93
N ARG A 384 6.39 4.16 3.39
CA ARG A 384 6.45 3.29 2.21
C ARG A 384 6.38 4.06 0.88
N ARG A 385 6.35 5.40 0.91
CA ARG A 385 6.19 6.23 -0.29
C ARG A 385 7.43 6.27 -1.14
N THR A 386 7.23 6.26 -2.46
CA THR A 386 8.25 6.56 -3.44
C THR A 386 8.47 8.08 -3.43
N LEU A 387 9.54 8.50 -2.74
CA LEU A 387 9.81 9.91 -2.47
C LEU A 387 11.00 10.40 -3.27
N GLY A 388 10.83 11.55 -3.94
CA GLY A 388 11.89 12.28 -4.62
C GLY A 388 12.54 13.31 -3.70
N VAL A 389 12.15 14.57 -3.83
CA VAL A 389 12.61 15.69 -3.00
C VAL A 389 11.44 16.36 -2.29
N LEU A 390 11.65 16.83 -1.07
CA LEU A 390 10.68 17.60 -0.32
C LEU A 390 10.81 19.07 -0.67
N VAL A 391 9.84 19.58 -1.42
CA VAL A 391 9.85 20.98 -1.84
C VAL A 391 9.16 21.83 -0.77
N GLY A 392 9.88 22.79 -0.22
CA GLY A 392 9.37 23.85 0.66
C GLY A 392 8.83 25.01 -0.17
N ASN A 393 9.37 26.21 -0.01
CA ASN A 393 9.01 27.37 -0.84
C ASN A 393 9.50 27.25 -2.29
N ALA A 394 8.64 27.58 -3.25
CA ALA A 394 9.02 27.79 -4.64
C ALA A 394 8.67 29.23 -5.07
N SER A 395 9.59 29.91 -5.75
CA SER A 395 9.34 31.26 -6.25
C SER A 395 9.99 31.49 -7.61
N ILE A 396 9.34 32.32 -8.42
CA ILE A 396 9.83 32.68 -9.75
C ILE A 396 10.00 34.20 -9.84
N CYS A 397 11.18 34.63 -10.27
CA CYS A 397 11.57 36.03 -10.42
C CYS A 397 11.65 36.39 -11.90
N HIS A 398 10.91 37.42 -12.32
CA HIS A 398 10.96 38.04 -13.65
C HIS A 398 11.30 39.52 -13.48
N GLY A 399 12.42 39.98 -14.03
CA GLY A 399 12.86 41.36 -13.84
C GLY A 399 12.96 41.73 -12.35
N ASN A 400 12.15 42.70 -11.92
CA ASN A 400 12.08 43.15 -10.51
C ASN A 400 10.91 42.54 -9.73
N THR A 401 10.16 41.59 -10.29
CA THR A 401 8.98 40.99 -9.68
C THR A 401 9.24 39.54 -9.29
N THR A 402 8.96 39.20 -8.03
CA THR A 402 9.02 37.83 -7.50
C THR A 402 7.61 37.34 -7.21
N ARG A 403 7.26 36.16 -7.70
CA ARG A 403 5.99 35.47 -7.42
C ARG A 403 6.26 34.16 -6.70
N THR A 404 5.59 33.93 -5.59
CA THR A 404 5.57 32.61 -4.93
C THR A 404 4.62 31.69 -5.67
N LEU A 405 5.06 30.45 -5.89
CA LEU A 405 4.24 29.37 -6.43
C LEU A 405 3.68 28.59 -5.26
N THR A 406 2.36 28.36 -5.24
CA THR A 406 1.69 27.63 -4.15
C THR A 406 0.73 26.56 -4.67
N SER A 407 0.54 26.45 -5.99
CA SER A 407 -0.39 25.47 -6.60
C SER A 407 -0.08 24.04 -6.17
N TYR A 408 1.19 23.67 -6.13
CA TYR A 408 1.62 22.33 -5.69
C TYR A 408 1.31 22.03 -4.23
N LEU A 409 1.01 23.01 -3.38
CA LEU A 409 0.65 22.77 -1.98
C LEU A 409 -0.82 22.40 -1.78
N HIS A 410 -1.68 22.62 -2.78
CA HIS A 410 -3.14 22.52 -2.62
C HIS A 410 -3.82 21.65 -3.66
N ASP A 411 -3.21 21.50 -4.84
CA ASP A 411 -3.77 20.69 -5.92
C ASP A 411 -3.46 19.21 -5.70
N GLU A 412 -4.43 18.46 -5.14
CA GLU A 412 -4.29 17.03 -4.86
C GLU A 412 -4.02 16.21 -6.13
N ASP A 413 -4.52 16.66 -7.29
CA ASP A 413 -4.41 15.96 -8.57
C ASP A 413 -3.15 16.33 -9.36
N LEU A 414 -2.28 17.17 -8.79
CA LEU A 414 -1.09 17.63 -9.50
C LEU A 414 -0.11 16.49 -9.76
N ALA A 415 0.08 16.17 -11.04
CA ALA A 415 0.87 15.04 -11.48
C ALA A 415 2.30 15.01 -10.91
N GLY A 416 2.71 13.85 -10.41
CA GLY A 416 4.06 13.60 -9.91
C GLY A 416 4.37 14.17 -8.52
N TRP A 417 3.36 14.60 -7.78
CA TRP A 417 3.46 14.91 -6.36
C TRP A 417 2.83 13.81 -5.50
N ASN A 418 3.35 13.61 -4.28
CA ASN A 418 2.71 12.77 -3.27
C ASN A 418 1.49 13.48 -2.65
N ASN A 419 0.84 12.89 -1.66
CA ASN A 419 -0.30 13.49 -0.94
C ASN A 419 0.01 14.93 -0.47
N VAL A 420 -1.02 15.77 -0.33
CA VAL A 420 -0.86 17.11 0.27
C VAL A 420 -0.49 16.95 1.75
N GLU A 421 0.58 17.62 2.18
CA GLU A 421 1.07 17.57 3.55
C GLU A 421 0.40 18.67 4.40
N PHE A 422 0.45 18.54 5.73
CA PHE A 422 -0.15 19.51 6.67
C PHE A 422 0.61 20.86 6.74
N TYR A 423 1.87 20.89 6.33
CA TYR A 423 2.75 22.06 6.32
C TYR A 423 2.98 22.55 4.88
N PRO A 424 3.46 23.79 4.65
CA PRO A 424 3.70 24.34 3.31
C PRO A 424 4.94 23.71 2.64
N MET A 425 4.89 22.40 2.48
CA MET A 425 5.88 21.56 1.84
C MET A 425 5.20 20.36 1.21
N ARG A 426 5.78 19.78 0.17
CA ARG A 426 5.23 18.57 -0.44
C ARG A 426 6.32 17.73 -1.09
N TRP A 427 6.23 16.43 -0.92
CA TRP A 427 7.13 15.49 -1.57
C TRP A 427 6.81 15.33 -3.05
N THR A 428 7.83 15.36 -3.89
CA THR A 428 7.72 14.88 -5.28
C THR A 428 7.75 13.36 -5.34
N ALA A 429 7.21 12.78 -6.40
CA ALA A 429 7.31 11.37 -6.76
C ALA A 429 8.32 11.12 -7.90
N GLY A 430 9.31 12.02 -8.05
CA GLY A 430 10.42 11.90 -9.02
C GLY A 430 10.23 12.60 -10.36
N ASN A 431 9.01 12.97 -10.73
CA ASN A 431 8.71 13.72 -11.95
C ASN A 431 7.50 14.64 -11.73
N ALA A 432 7.69 15.70 -10.93
CA ALA A 432 6.60 16.52 -10.42
C ALA A 432 6.29 17.74 -11.30
N CYS A 433 5.06 17.86 -11.76
CA CYS A 433 4.60 19.01 -12.56
C CYS A 433 4.55 20.27 -11.70
N LEU A 434 5.22 21.34 -12.13
CA LEU A 434 5.18 22.65 -11.49
C LEU A 434 4.68 23.71 -12.51
N PRO A 435 3.39 24.07 -12.44
CA PRO A 435 2.85 25.18 -13.23
C PRO A 435 3.50 26.49 -12.79
N LEU A 436 4.16 27.17 -13.72
CA LEU A 436 4.74 28.50 -13.49
C LEU A 436 3.70 29.60 -13.72
N GLY A 437 2.59 29.31 -14.41
CA GLY A 437 1.52 30.25 -14.76
C GLY A 437 1.92 31.19 -15.91
N HIS A 438 1.07 32.19 -16.20
CA HIS A 438 1.34 33.15 -17.27
C HIS A 438 2.65 33.90 -17.02
N ARG A 439 3.45 34.05 -18.09
CA ARG A 439 4.75 34.75 -18.10
C ARG A 439 4.79 35.77 -19.24
N GLU A 440 5.55 36.83 -19.06
CA GLU A 440 5.72 37.83 -20.12
C GLU A 440 6.45 37.22 -21.33
N PRO A 441 5.88 37.34 -22.54
CA PRO A 441 6.50 36.81 -23.75
C PRO A 441 7.93 37.31 -23.93
N GLY A 442 8.85 36.41 -24.30
CA GLY A 442 10.25 36.77 -24.59
C GLY A 442 11.15 36.99 -23.37
N THR A 443 10.67 36.84 -22.13
CA THR A 443 11.48 37.08 -20.92
C THR A 443 12.03 35.78 -20.31
N VAL A 444 13.29 35.84 -19.84
CA VAL A 444 13.88 34.77 -19.01
C VAL A 444 13.47 34.95 -17.55
N ALA A 445 13.41 33.84 -16.80
CA ALA A 445 13.06 33.83 -15.39
C ALA A 445 14.10 33.10 -14.56
N LEU A 446 14.18 33.47 -13.28
CA LEU A 446 14.90 32.70 -12.28
C LEU A 446 13.87 31.98 -11.39
N LEU A 447 13.85 30.65 -11.44
CA LEU A 447 13.06 29.82 -10.54
C LEU A 447 13.94 29.39 -9.36
N ALA A 448 13.50 29.66 -8.15
CA ALA A 448 14.11 29.19 -6.91
C ALA A 448 13.22 28.11 -6.30
N LEU A 449 13.80 26.93 -6.07
CA LEU A 449 13.16 25.83 -5.36
C LEU A 449 13.88 25.58 -4.04
N GLN A 450 13.14 25.65 -2.94
CA GLN A 450 13.64 25.23 -1.65
C GLN A 450 13.47 23.72 -1.49
N ILE A 451 14.57 22.99 -1.32
CA ILE A 451 14.61 21.55 -1.07
C ILE A 451 14.88 21.33 0.41
N LEU A 452 13.84 20.99 1.17
CA LEU A 452 13.93 20.80 2.61
C LEU A 452 14.58 19.47 2.98
N GLU A 453 14.36 18.44 2.17
CA GLU A 453 14.88 17.09 2.40
C GLU A 453 15.02 16.34 1.07
N ALA A 454 16.00 15.45 0.99
CA ALA A 454 16.28 14.60 -0.16
C ALA A 454 17.00 13.33 0.30
N GLY A 455 16.70 12.21 -0.36
CA GLY A 455 17.35 10.92 -0.14
C GLY A 455 17.17 10.32 1.26
N PRO A 456 17.92 9.24 1.57
CA PRO A 456 18.78 8.49 0.65
C PRO A 456 17.99 7.79 -0.47
N TYR A 457 18.66 7.48 -1.57
CA TYR A 457 18.11 6.79 -2.74
C TYR A 457 18.86 5.50 -3.01
N ILE A 458 18.16 4.43 -3.35
CA ILE A 458 18.73 3.17 -3.81
C ILE A 458 19.35 3.38 -5.19
N VAL A 459 20.60 2.93 -5.34
CA VAL A 459 21.29 2.93 -6.62
C VAL A 459 20.81 1.74 -7.43
N SER A 460 20.01 1.99 -8.46
CA SER A 460 19.65 0.96 -9.43
C SER A 460 20.81 0.74 -10.41
N ASN A 461 21.32 -0.49 -10.49
CA ASN A 461 22.28 -0.89 -11.54
C ASN A 461 21.61 -1.10 -12.91
N VAL A 462 20.40 -0.57 -13.11
CA VAL A 462 19.70 -0.67 -14.39
C VAL A 462 20.23 0.44 -15.26
N GLU A 463 21.11 0.11 -16.21
CA GLU A 463 21.44 1.02 -17.29
C GLU A 463 20.13 1.49 -17.95
N PRO A 464 19.92 2.80 -18.15
CA PRO A 464 18.80 3.25 -18.93
C PRO A 464 18.94 2.72 -20.37
N GLU A 465 17.93 1.96 -20.81
CA GLU A 465 17.77 1.39 -22.16
C GLU A 465 17.85 2.40 -23.33
N GLU A 466 18.07 3.69 -23.05
CA GLU A 466 18.25 4.73 -24.08
C GLU A 466 19.61 4.70 -24.79
N THR A 467 20.56 3.86 -24.36
CA THR A 467 21.89 3.77 -25.02
C THR A 467 22.00 2.64 -26.05
N ALA A 468 21.05 1.71 -26.11
CA ALA A 468 21.10 0.55 -27.02
C ALA A 468 20.60 0.82 -28.46
N LEU A 469 20.12 2.03 -28.76
CA LEU A 469 19.75 2.45 -30.13
C LEU A 469 20.80 3.31 -30.84
N ARG A 470 22.03 3.37 -30.28
CA ARG A 470 23.19 3.99 -30.93
C ARG A 470 24.41 3.08 -30.84
N ALA A 471 24.37 1.95 -31.53
CA ALA A 471 25.54 1.17 -31.91
C ALA A 471 25.42 0.76 -33.38
#